data_AF-A0A7C1HGP3-F1
#
_entry.id   AF-A0A7C1HGP3-F1
#
_cell.length_a   1.000
_cell.length_b   1.000
_cell.length_c   1.000
_cell.angle_alpha   90.00
_cell.angle_beta   90.00
_cell.angle_gamma   90.00
#
_symmetry.space_group_name_H-M   'P 1'
#
loop_
_entity.id
_entity.type
_entity.pdbx_description
1 polymer ?
#
loop_
_entity_poly.entity_id
_entity_poly.type
_entity_poly.pdbx_seq_one_letter_code
_entity_poly.pdbx_strand_id
1 'polypeptide(L)'
;MLILFTFESGKILLWLVEFQEDKQKFSIYRLLRYTTDLMEGHPEATVVPLVLFTRRARWKKDVTRSIESRLGDREFLHFEYQLVRLFDYRATDYYDYPNPVVKILLPKMNYSPGERGEVIRRAYQGLFELVKPVLFDKYVDFIDVYAGVKEEEKQSLYKEIFEEKDTAMLAQYIREKGFQEGLVKGKLEGKLEGELKGKCAVLERQLTRRFGPLPAWAKEQLNSATDAQLDNWAERILDAQTLQEVLAQ
;
A
#
# COMPACT_ATOMS: atom_id res chain seq x y z
N MET A 1 -13.66 -0.48 11.36
CA MET A 1 -12.77 -1.34 12.17
C MET A 1 -13.26 -1.35 13.61
N LEU A 2 -13.22 -2.51 14.27
CA LEU A 2 -13.59 -2.67 15.68
C LEU A 2 -12.32 -2.93 16.50
N ILE A 3 -12.18 -2.27 17.64
CA ILE A 3 -11.07 -2.51 18.57
C ILE A 3 -11.63 -2.66 19.98
N LEU A 4 -11.49 -3.84 20.57
CA LEU A 4 -11.91 -4.12 21.94
C LEU A 4 -10.72 -3.89 22.89
N PHE A 5 -10.91 -2.98 23.84
CA PHE A 5 -10.02 -2.75 24.96
C PHE A 5 -10.63 -3.35 26.22
N THR A 6 -9.79 -4.04 27.00
CA THR A 6 -10.19 -4.60 28.30
C THR A 6 -9.36 -3.92 29.38
N PHE A 7 -10.05 -3.32 30.35
CA PHE A 7 -9.47 -2.68 31.51
C PHE A 7 -9.97 -3.39 32.77
N GLU A 8 -9.31 -3.16 33.92
CA GLU A 8 -9.77 -3.69 35.20
C GLU A 8 -11.17 -3.16 35.58
N SER A 9 -11.53 -1.96 35.10
CA SER A 9 -12.82 -1.30 35.38
C SER A 9 -13.92 -1.59 34.34
N GLY A 10 -13.64 -2.34 33.27
CA GLY A 10 -14.63 -2.67 32.23
C GLY A 10 -14.03 -2.82 30.83
N LYS A 11 -14.88 -3.04 29.83
CA LYS A 11 -14.48 -3.15 28.42
C LYS A 11 -14.97 -1.96 27.60
N ILE A 12 -14.16 -1.51 26.64
CA ILE A 12 -14.53 -0.48 25.67
C ILE A 12 -14.37 -1.06 24.27
N LEU A 13 -15.42 -0.97 23.46
CA LEU A 13 -15.36 -1.31 22.03
C LEU A 13 -15.31 -0.01 21.22
N LEU A 14 -14.15 0.35 20.69
CA LEU A 14 -14.02 1.44 19.75
C LEU A 14 -14.46 0.96 18.37
N TRP A 15 -15.48 1.59 17.82
CA TRP A 15 -15.90 1.36 16.44
C TRP A 15 -15.46 2.52 15.56
N LEU A 16 -14.37 2.32 14.83
CA LEU A 16 -13.82 3.27 13.86
C LEU A 16 -14.52 3.12 12.51
N VAL A 17 -15.28 4.13 12.13
CA VAL A 17 -15.83 4.26 10.77
C VAL A 17 -14.97 5.26 10.01
N GLU A 18 -14.15 4.77 9.10
CA GLU A 18 -13.40 5.63 8.19
C GLU A 18 -14.33 6.06 7.04
N PHE A 19 -14.42 7.37 6.81
CA PHE A 19 -15.23 7.93 5.76
C PHE A 19 -14.35 8.74 4.79
N GLN A 20 -14.07 8.16 3.62
CA GLN A 20 -13.29 8.79 2.56
C GLN A 20 -14.16 9.55 1.52
N GLU A 21 -15.49 9.34 1.52
CA GLU A 21 -16.42 9.93 0.55
C GLU A 21 -16.96 11.33 0.94
N ASP A 22 -17.83 11.91 0.09
CA ASP A 22 -18.58 13.14 0.42
C ASP A 22 -19.43 12.93 1.68
N LYS A 23 -19.19 13.74 2.72
CA LYS A 23 -19.94 13.73 3.98
C LYS A 23 -21.47 13.73 3.81
N GLN A 24 -22.00 14.20 2.68
CA GLN A 24 -23.44 14.14 2.39
C GLN A 24 -24.00 12.71 2.35
N LYS A 25 -23.14 11.71 2.13
CA LYS A 25 -23.50 10.29 2.18
C LYS A 25 -23.45 9.70 3.61
N PHE A 26 -22.93 10.44 4.59
CA PHE A 26 -22.90 10.00 5.99
C PHE A 26 -24.31 10.02 6.59
N SER A 27 -24.69 8.94 7.26
CA SER A 27 -25.99 8.80 7.93
C SER A 27 -25.79 8.43 9.40
N ILE A 28 -26.09 9.38 10.29
CA ILE A 28 -26.05 9.15 11.74
C ILE A 28 -27.07 8.09 12.19
N TYR A 29 -28.18 7.92 11.46
CA TYR A 29 -29.15 6.84 11.72
C TYR A 29 -28.61 5.45 11.41
N ARG A 30 -27.83 5.30 10.34
CA ARG A 30 -27.10 4.04 10.07
C ARG A 30 -26.05 3.78 11.14
N LEU A 31 -25.35 4.83 11.58
CA LEU A 31 -24.38 4.73 12.67
C LEU A 31 -25.05 4.23 13.95
N LEU A 32 -26.17 4.84 14.37
CA LEU A 32 -26.96 4.41 15.52
C LEU A 32 -27.32 2.92 15.44
N ARG A 33 -27.89 2.48 14.31
CA ARG A 33 -28.30 1.08 14.12
C ARG A 33 -27.14 0.11 14.33
N TYR A 34 -26.00 0.39 13.72
CA TYR A 34 -24.83 -0.46 13.87
C TYR A 34 -24.25 -0.41 15.29
N THR A 35 -24.28 0.76 15.95
CA THR A 35 -23.88 0.86 17.36
C THR A 35 -24.77 -0.03 18.23
N THR A 36 -26.09 -0.04 18.02
CA THR A 36 -27.00 -0.90 18.78
C THR A 36 -26.75 -2.38 18.50
N ASP A 37 -26.51 -2.76 17.23
CA ASP A 37 -26.16 -4.15 16.87
C ASP A 37 -24.87 -4.60 17.59
N LEU A 38 -23.88 -3.71 17.72
CA LEU A 38 -22.63 -3.99 18.44
C LEU A 38 -22.82 -4.07 19.96
N MET A 39 -23.68 -3.23 20.53
CA MET A 39 -24.01 -3.28 21.96
C MET A 39 -24.71 -4.59 22.31
N GLU A 40 -25.59 -5.09 21.44
CA GLU A 40 -26.23 -6.39 21.61
C GLU A 40 -25.21 -7.54 21.53
N GLY A 41 -24.26 -7.48 20.59
CA GLY A 41 -23.20 -8.48 20.45
C GLY A 41 -22.12 -8.44 21.55
N HIS A 42 -21.99 -7.31 22.25
CA HIS A 42 -20.97 -7.07 23.27
C HIS A 42 -21.57 -6.38 24.52
N PRO A 43 -22.51 -7.03 25.24
CA PRO A 43 -23.27 -6.40 26.33
C PRO A 43 -22.40 -5.97 27.52
N GLU A 44 -21.21 -6.55 27.67
CA GLU A 44 -20.26 -6.22 28.73
C GLU A 44 -19.28 -5.10 28.35
N ALA A 45 -19.38 -4.55 27.13
CA ALA A 45 -18.52 -3.49 26.64
C ALA A 45 -19.30 -2.19 26.38
N THR A 46 -18.72 -1.07 26.81
CA THR A 46 -19.17 0.24 26.37
C THR A 46 -18.76 0.45 24.92
N VAL A 47 -19.74 0.51 24.01
CA VAL A 47 -19.49 0.77 22.59
C VAL A 47 -19.36 2.27 22.37
N VAL A 48 -18.20 2.71 21.87
CA VAL A 48 -17.93 4.12 21.54
C VAL A 48 -17.85 4.24 20.03
N PRO A 49 -18.88 4.80 19.37
CA PRO A 49 -18.83 5.06 17.94
C PRO A 49 -17.89 6.23 17.65
N LEU A 50 -16.87 5.99 16.82
CA LEU A 50 -15.90 6.99 16.40
C LEU A 50 -15.89 7.08 14.87
N VAL A 51 -16.15 8.28 14.35
CA VAL A 51 -16.17 8.52 12.90
C VAL A 51 -14.94 9.36 12.53
N LEU A 52 -14.10 8.80 11.67
CA LEU A 52 -12.88 9.42 11.18
C LEU A 52 -13.09 9.93 9.76
N PHE A 53 -12.99 11.25 9.58
CA PHE A 53 -12.95 11.87 8.26
C PHE A 53 -11.52 12.21 7.88
N THR A 54 -11.06 11.60 6.79
CA THR A 54 -9.68 11.74 6.30
C THR A 54 -9.54 12.73 5.14
N ARG A 55 -10.66 13.22 4.59
CA ARG A 55 -10.66 14.19 3.48
C ARG A 55 -10.20 15.58 3.94
N ARG A 56 -9.14 16.09 3.31
CA ARG A 56 -8.61 17.46 3.49
C ARG A 56 -9.50 18.46 2.76
N ALA A 57 -10.65 18.80 3.35
CA ALA A 57 -11.57 19.79 2.79
C ALA A 57 -12.09 20.72 3.89
N ARG A 58 -12.13 22.03 3.60
CA ARG A 58 -12.85 22.97 4.46
C ARG A 58 -14.35 22.72 4.33
N TRP A 59 -15.00 22.38 5.43
CA TRP A 59 -16.43 22.10 5.44
C TRP A 59 -17.23 23.40 5.58
N LYS A 60 -18.06 23.74 4.58
CA LYS A 60 -18.99 24.88 4.67
C LYS A 60 -20.09 24.70 5.72
N LYS A 61 -20.46 23.44 6.02
CA LYS A 61 -21.49 23.04 7.01
C LYS A 61 -20.99 21.80 7.73
N ASP A 62 -21.08 21.74 9.06
CA ASP A 62 -20.61 20.56 9.79
C ASP A 62 -21.56 19.35 9.60
N VAL A 63 -21.13 18.16 10.03
CA VAL A 63 -22.00 16.97 10.12
C VAL A 63 -22.79 17.00 11.43
N THR A 64 -24.02 16.47 11.40
CA THR A 64 -24.81 16.27 12.62
C THR A 64 -24.06 15.31 13.55
N ARG A 65 -23.88 15.69 14.82
CA ARG A 65 -23.11 14.92 15.83
C ARG A 65 -23.99 14.15 16.80
N SER A 66 -25.21 14.62 17.01
CA SER A 66 -26.20 13.96 17.85
C SER A 66 -27.59 14.02 17.20
N ILE A 67 -28.41 13.03 17.54
CA ILE A 67 -29.83 12.99 17.22
C ILE A 67 -30.62 12.67 18.47
N GLU A 68 -31.84 13.19 18.53
CA GLU A 68 -32.74 13.03 19.66
C GLU A 68 -34.14 12.69 19.17
N SER A 69 -34.86 11.87 19.92
CA SER A 69 -36.28 11.59 19.74
C SER A 69 -37.03 11.97 21.01
N ARG A 70 -37.91 12.97 20.92
CA ARG A 70 -38.66 13.53 22.06
C ARG A 70 -40.15 13.64 21.74
N LEU A 71 -41.00 13.51 22.77
CA LEU A 71 -42.42 13.85 22.73
C LEU A 71 -42.76 14.70 23.96
N GLY A 72 -43.06 15.99 23.74
CA GLY A 72 -43.13 16.96 24.83
C GLY A 72 -41.80 17.05 25.58
N ASP A 73 -41.84 17.00 26.91
CA ASP A 73 -40.66 17.05 27.77
C ASP A 73 -39.93 15.71 27.93
N ARG A 74 -40.48 14.62 27.35
CA ARG A 74 -39.92 13.27 27.49
C ARG A 74 -38.97 12.92 26.35
N GLU A 75 -37.75 12.52 26.69
CA GLU A 75 -36.76 11.95 25.76
C GLU A 75 -36.88 10.42 25.70
N PHE A 76 -36.85 9.87 24.49
CA PHE A 76 -36.89 8.42 24.24
C PHE A 76 -35.56 7.89 23.72
N LEU A 77 -34.77 8.73 23.07
CA LEU A 77 -33.47 8.38 22.52
C LEU A 77 -32.61 9.63 22.45
N HIS A 78 -31.40 9.53 22.96
CA HIS A 78 -30.28 10.39 22.61
C HIS A 78 -29.17 9.51 22.05
N PHE A 79 -28.60 9.91 20.91
CA PHE A 79 -27.46 9.23 20.32
C PHE A 79 -26.44 10.24 19.85
N GLU A 80 -25.18 10.00 20.21
CA GLU A 80 -24.03 10.79 19.78
C GLU A 80 -22.85 9.89 19.40
N TYR A 81 -21.88 10.48 18.72
CA TYR A 81 -20.63 9.81 18.37
C TYR A 81 -19.45 10.77 18.43
N GLN A 82 -18.25 10.20 18.58
CA GLN A 82 -17.02 10.97 18.54
C GLN A 82 -16.61 11.22 17.09
N LEU A 83 -16.63 12.49 16.68
CA LEU A 83 -16.09 12.90 15.39
C LEU A 83 -14.59 13.20 15.52
N VAL A 84 -13.79 12.64 14.63
CA VAL A 84 -12.37 12.99 14.45
C VAL A 84 -12.15 13.43 13.01
N ARG A 85 -11.71 14.67 12.82
CA ARG A 85 -11.30 15.19 11.52
C ARG A 85 -9.80 15.41 11.54
N LEU A 86 -9.05 14.62 10.79
CA LEU A 86 -7.58 14.71 10.83
C LEU A 86 -7.10 16.10 10.41
N PHE A 87 -7.80 16.75 9.49
CA PHE A 87 -7.49 18.11 9.03
C PHE A 87 -7.68 19.21 10.09
N ASP A 88 -8.28 18.93 11.26
CA ASP A 88 -8.34 19.91 12.34
C ASP A 88 -7.03 19.98 13.16
N TYR A 89 -6.19 18.95 13.05
CA TYR A 89 -4.93 18.83 13.79
C TYR A 89 -3.78 19.39 12.95
N ARG A 90 -2.90 20.19 13.52
CA ARG A 90 -1.68 20.65 12.83
C ARG A 90 -0.64 19.56 12.85
N ALA A 91 -0.08 19.21 11.69
CA ALA A 91 0.89 18.11 11.59
C ALA A 91 2.12 18.32 12.49
N THR A 92 2.60 19.56 12.61
CA THR A 92 3.75 19.96 13.43
C THR A 92 3.60 19.59 14.90
N ASP A 93 2.38 19.63 15.43
CA ASP A 93 2.11 19.35 16.84
C ASP A 93 2.31 17.86 17.18
N TYR A 94 2.39 17.00 16.15
CA TYR A 94 2.47 15.54 16.26
C TYR A 94 3.79 14.95 15.73
N TYR A 95 4.77 15.80 15.39
CA TYR A 95 6.09 15.35 14.91
C TYR A 95 6.86 14.53 15.93
N ASP A 96 6.70 14.83 17.22
CA ASP A 96 7.39 14.10 18.30
C ASP A 96 6.46 13.15 19.07
N TYR A 97 5.19 13.05 18.65
CA TYR A 97 4.22 12.17 19.32
C TYR A 97 4.57 10.68 19.09
N PRO A 98 4.82 9.87 20.12
CA PRO A 98 5.41 8.54 19.99
C PRO A 98 4.34 7.48 19.68
N ASN A 99 3.63 7.63 18.57
CA ASN A 99 2.63 6.68 18.11
C ASN A 99 2.76 6.42 16.59
N PRO A 100 3.01 5.18 16.15
CA PRO A 100 3.24 4.88 14.73
C PRO A 100 1.99 5.13 13.87
N VAL A 101 0.79 4.96 14.41
CA VAL A 101 -0.46 5.28 13.69
C VAL A 101 -0.56 6.78 13.43
N VAL A 102 -0.15 7.61 14.41
CA VAL A 102 -0.11 9.06 14.22
C VAL A 102 0.87 9.44 13.12
N LYS A 103 2.06 8.80 13.05
CA LYS A 103 3.02 9.02 11.97
C LYS A 103 2.44 8.69 10.61
N ILE A 104 1.73 7.57 10.49
CA ILE A 104 1.05 7.17 9.26
C ILE A 104 -0.02 8.21 8.86
N LEU A 105 -0.71 8.82 9.82
CA LEU A 105 -1.79 9.77 9.57
C LEU A 105 -1.35 11.24 9.40
N LEU A 106 -0.09 11.57 9.67
CA LEU A 106 0.46 12.93 9.50
C LEU A 106 0.11 13.57 8.15
N PRO A 107 0.18 12.88 6.99
CA PRO A 107 -0.17 13.49 5.70
C PRO A 107 -1.64 13.92 5.55
N LYS A 108 -2.55 13.43 6.41
CA LYS A 108 -3.96 13.84 6.43
C LYS A 108 -4.25 15.01 7.38
N MET A 109 -3.28 15.40 8.21
CA MET A 109 -3.38 16.55 9.10
C MET A 109 -3.26 17.89 8.35
N ASN A 110 -3.45 19.02 9.04
CA ASN A 110 -3.30 20.36 8.49
C ASN A 110 -1.82 20.75 8.37
N TYR A 111 -1.43 21.17 7.17
CA TYR A 111 -0.14 21.76 6.83
C TYR A 111 -0.27 22.50 5.49
N SER A 112 0.55 23.51 5.27
CA SER A 112 0.62 24.24 4.01
C SER A 112 1.30 23.40 2.92
N PRO A 113 1.00 23.61 1.61
CA PRO A 113 1.61 22.83 0.54
C PRO A 113 3.14 22.80 0.55
N GLY A 114 3.80 23.89 0.98
CA GLY A 114 5.26 23.97 1.09
C GLY A 114 5.86 23.11 2.21
N GLU A 115 5.07 22.75 3.24
CA GLU A 115 5.49 21.89 4.34
C GLU A 115 5.34 20.40 4.03
N ARG A 116 4.74 20.03 2.88
CA ARG A 116 4.40 18.64 2.56
C ARG A 116 5.62 17.71 2.59
N GLY A 117 6.75 18.13 2.02
CA GLY A 117 7.98 17.34 2.02
C GLY A 117 8.46 17.02 3.44
N GLU A 118 8.47 18.02 4.31
CA GLU A 118 8.85 17.85 5.73
C GLU A 118 7.87 16.94 6.49
N VAL A 119 6.57 17.08 6.24
CA VAL A 119 5.56 16.20 6.87
C VAL A 119 5.78 14.74 6.48
N ILE A 120 6.10 14.45 5.21
CA ILE A 120 6.40 13.09 4.74
C ILE A 120 7.69 12.58 5.38
N ARG A 121 8.75 13.41 5.41
CA ARG A 121 10.04 13.07 6.04
C ARG A 121 9.85 12.69 7.50
N ARG A 122 9.13 13.51 8.27
CA ARG A 122 8.80 13.27 9.68
C ARG A 122 7.92 12.03 9.87
N ALA A 123 7.02 11.75 8.93
CA ALA A 123 6.21 10.54 8.96
C ALA A 123 7.08 9.28 8.76
N TYR A 124 7.99 9.28 7.77
CA TYR A 124 8.91 8.15 7.55
C TYR A 124 9.87 7.95 8.71
N GLN A 125 10.53 9.02 9.14
CA GLN A 125 11.45 8.97 10.25
C GLN A 125 10.76 8.46 11.52
N GLY A 126 9.65 9.09 11.91
CA GLY A 126 8.95 8.71 13.12
C GLY A 126 8.37 7.30 13.06
N LEU A 127 7.88 6.85 11.90
CA LEU A 127 7.42 5.46 11.75
C LEU A 127 8.60 4.49 11.94
N PHE A 128 9.72 4.75 11.26
CA PHE A 128 10.92 3.92 11.31
C PHE A 128 11.49 3.80 12.73
N GLU A 129 11.51 4.90 13.49
CA GLU A 129 12.00 4.91 14.87
C GLU A 129 11.09 4.13 15.83
N LEU A 130 9.78 4.07 15.56
CA LEU A 130 8.78 3.49 16.47
C LEU A 130 8.48 2.01 16.21
N VAL A 131 8.85 1.46 15.05
CA VAL A 131 8.46 0.09 14.68
C VAL A 131 9.63 -0.75 14.19
N LYS A 132 9.46 -2.07 14.24
CA LYS A 132 10.43 -3.01 13.65
C LYS A 132 10.47 -2.83 12.13
N PRO A 133 11.62 -3.08 11.46
CA PRO A 133 11.76 -2.94 10.00
C PRO A 133 10.65 -3.60 9.17
N VAL A 134 10.24 -4.82 9.55
CA VAL A 134 9.14 -5.54 8.86
C VAL A 134 7.80 -4.79 8.91
N LEU A 135 7.52 -4.09 10.01
CA LEU A 135 6.31 -3.27 10.13
C LEU A 135 6.46 -1.93 9.41
N PHE A 136 7.66 -1.36 9.39
CA PHE A 136 7.94 -0.17 8.59
C PHE A 136 7.65 -0.44 7.12
N ASP A 137 8.22 -1.52 6.58
CA ASP A 137 8.00 -1.95 5.20
C ASP A 137 6.53 -2.17 4.86
N LYS A 138 5.78 -2.76 5.80
CA LYS A 138 4.35 -3.02 5.61
C LYS A 138 3.52 -1.73 5.59
N TYR A 139 3.94 -0.69 6.32
CA TYR A 139 3.09 0.47 6.58
C TYR A 139 3.53 1.78 5.91
N VAL A 140 4.77 1.87 5.41
CA VAL A 140 5.29 3.08 4.75
C VAL A 140 4.46 3.46 3.51
N ASP A 141 3.94 2.48 2.77
CA ASP A 141 3.09 2.72 1.60
C ASP A 141 1.78 3.45 1.93
N PHE A 142 1.25 3.33 3.16
CA PHE A 142 0.08 4.11 3.56
C PHE A 142 0.40 5.60 3.64
N ILE A 143 1.62 5.96 4.05
CA ILE A 143 2.07 7.36 4.07
C ILE A 143 2.15 7.88 2.64
N ASP A 144 2.73 7.12 1.71
CA ASP A 144 2.79 7.45 0.27
C ASP A 144 1.37 7.71 -0.28
N VAL A 145 0.45 6.77 -0.06
CA VAL A 145 -0.95 6.87 -0.52
C VAL A 145 -1.66 8.07 0.11
N TYR A 146 -1.47 8.32 1.39
CA TYR A 146 -2.14 9.42 2.08
C TYR A 146 -1.60 10.79 1.70
N ALA A 147 -0.30 10.89 1.45
CA ALA A 147 0.39 12.08 0.95
C ALA A 147 0.21 12.29 -0.56
N GLY A 148 -0.28 11.28 -1.28
CA GLY A 148 -0.40 11.30 -2.74
C GLY A 148 0.96 11.37 -3.42
N VAL A 149 1.96 10.69 -2.88
CA VAL A 149 3.30 10.59 -3.46
C VAL A 149 3.22 9.75 -4.73
N LYS A 150 3.78 10.29 -5.82
CA LYS A 150 3.92 9.57 -7.08
C LYS A 150 5.29 8.93 -7.18
N GLU A 151 5.43 7.90 -8.01
CA GLU A 151 6.71 7.20 -8.20
C GLU A 151 7.83 8.15 -8.67
N GLU A 152 7.49 9.11 -9.55
CA GLU A 152 8.40 10.15 -10.05
C GLU A 152 8.90 11.08 -8.93
N GLU A 153 8.06 11.33 -7.92
CA GLU A 153 8.38 12.21 -6.78
C GLU A 153 9.18 11.48 -5.70
N LYS A 154 9.00 10.16 -5.59
CA LYS A 154 9.62 9.30 -4.56
C LYS A 154 11.14 9.41 -4.55
N GLN A 155 11.76 9.54 -5.73
CA GLN A 155 13.20 9.74 -5.85
C GLN A 155 13.68 11.06 -5.22
N SER A 156 12.93 12.16 -5.41
CA SER A 156 13.26 13.45 -4.81
C SER A 156 13.16 13.40 -3.29
N LEU A 157 12.09 12.78 -2.78
CA LEU A 157 11.89 12.62 -1.32
C LEU A 157 13.00 11.78 -0.69
N TYR A 158 13.42 10.68 -1.33
CA TYR A 158 14.53 9.87 -0.84
C TYR A 158 15.85 10.60 -0.90
N LYS A 159 16.11 11.39 -1.95
CA LYS A 159 17.30 12.25 -2.01
C LYS A 159 17.35 13.21 -0.83
N GLU A 160 16.25 13.88 -0.54
CA GLU A 160 16.16 14.79 0.61
C GLU A 160 16.37 14.07 1.95
N ILE A 161 15.87 12.84 2.10
CA ILE A 161 16.11 11.98 3.28
C ILE A 161 17.57 11.54 3.38
N PHE A 162 18.26 11.32 2.26
CA PHE A 162 19.66 10.93 2.25
C PHE A 162 20.60 12.10 2.58
N GLU A 163 20.19 13.33 2.31
CA GLU A 163 20.97 14.55 2.59
C GLU A 163 20.75 15.07 4.03
N GLU A 164 19.62 14.72 4.65
CA GLU A 164 19.28 15.15 6.00
C GLU A 164 19.99 14.32 7.07
N LYS A 165 20.60 14.99 8.06
CA LYS A 165 21.46 14.33 9.06
C LYS A 165 20.66 13.50 10.04
N ASP A 166 19.49 13.99 10.43
CA ASP A 166 18.63 13.35 11.43
C ASP A 166 17.99 12.06 10.91
N THR A 167 18.01 11.83 9.58
CA THR A 167 17.46 10.63 8.95
C THR A 167 18.52 9.61 8.53
N ALA A 168 19.76 9.71 9.02
CA ALA A 168 20.87 8.85 8.58
C ALA A 168 20.60 7.33 8.68
N MET A 169 19.95 6.87 9.75
CA MET A 169 19.62 5.44 9.91
C MET A 169 18.54 4.99 8.92
N LEU A 170 17.48 5.79 8.75
CA LEU A 170 16.44 5.55 7.75
C LEU A 170 17.02 5.56 6.33
N ALA A 171 17.86 6.54 6.03
CA ALA A 171 18.58 6.68 4.78
C ALA A 171 19.40 5.42 4.45
N GLN A 172 20.20 4.95 5.41
CA GLN A 172 20.99 3.74 5.23
C GLN A 172 20.10 2.51 5.00
N TYR A 173 19.01 2.38 5.75
CA TYR A 173 18.06 1.28 5.61
C TYR A 173 17.40 1.26 4.23
N ILE A 174 16.87 2.39 3.76
CA ILE A 174 16.25 2.51 2.42
C ILE A 174 17.27 2.17 1.33
N ARG A 175 18.52 2.66 1.47
CA ARG A 175 19.59 2.37 0.50
C ARG A 175 19.92 0.88 0.43
N GLU A 176 20.08 0.24 1.59
CA GLU A 176 20.41 -1.19 1.65
C GLU A 176 19.26 -2.05 1.12
N LYS A 177 18.02 -1.72 1.47
CA LYS A 177 16.83 -2.40 0.94
C LYS A 177 16.74 -2.27 -0.58
N GLY A 178 16.89 -1.06 -1.12
CA GLY A 178 16.88 -0.83 -2.56
C GLY A 178 18.00 -1.59 -3.28
N PHE A 179 19.18 -1.69 -2.68
CA PHE A 179 20.27 -2.51 -3.22
C PHE A 179 19.94 -4.00 -3.22
N GLN A 180 19.37 -4.53 -2.13
CA GLN A 180 18.97 -5.94 -2.05
C GLN A 180 17.86 -6.27 -3.05
N GLU A 181 16.85 -5.43 -3.17
CA GLU A 181 15.78 -5.57 -4.16
C GLU A 181 16.35 -5.56 -5.59
N GLY A 182 17.28 -4.64 -5.87
CA GLY A 182 17.99 -4.59 -7.14
C GLY A 182 18.81 -5.85 -7.43
N LEU A 183 19.52 -6.38 -6.44
CA LEU A 183 20.30 -7.62 -6.57
C LEU A 183 19.40 -8.82 -6.86
N VAL A 184 18.30 -8.96 -6.11
CA VAL A 184 17.33 -10.06 -6.29
C VAL A 184 16.70 -9.98 -7.68
N LYS A 185 16.25 -8.79 -8.09
CA LYS A 185 15.67 -8.57 -9.41
C LYS A 185 16.68 -8.88 -10.52
N GLY A 186 17.90 -8.35 -10.42
CA GLY A 186 18.96 -8.61 -11.40
C GLY A 186 19.37 -10.08 -11.49
N LYS A 187 19.38 -10.81 -10.36
CA LYS A 187 19.66 -12.25 -10.35
C LYS A 187 18.54 -13.06 -11.01
N LEU A 188 17.28 -12.68 -10.78
CA LEU A 188 16.13 -13.34 -11.41
C LEU A 188 16.10 -13.07 -12.92
N GLU A 189 16.26 -11.81 -13.33
CA GLU A 189 16.32 -11.42 -14.75
C GLU A 189 17.48 -12.10 -15.45
N GLY A 190 18.69 -12.08 -14.86
CA GLY A 190 19.86 -12.73 -15.43
C GLY A 190 19.75 -14.26 -15.49
N LYS A 191 19.06 -14.89 -14.53
CA LYS A 191 18.77 -16.33 -14.58
C LYS A 191 17.83 -16.66 -15.74
N LEU A 192 16.72 -15.93 -15.87
CA LEU A 192 15.74 -16.13 -16.94
C LEU A 192 16.37 -15.89 -18.32
N GLU A 193 17.13 -14.81 -18.47
CA GLU A 193 17.83 -14.52 -19.73
C GLU A 193 18.88 -15.59 -20.06
N GLY A 194 19.61 -16.09 -19.04
CA GLY A 194 20.58 -17.18 -19.20
C GLY A 194 19.93 -18.50 -19.61
N GLU A 195 18.78 -18.85 -19.03
CA GLU A 195 18.00 -20.04 -19.39
C GLU A 195 17.50 -19.96 -20.84
N LEU A 196 16.92 -18.83 -21.24
CA LEU A 196 16.46 -18.61 -22.62
C LEU A 196 17.62 -18.71 -23.63
N LYS A 197 18.73 -17.99 -23.39
CA LYS A 197 19.92 -18.06 -24.26
C LYS A 197 20.47 -19.47 -24.33
N GLY A 198 20.45 -20.21 -23.23
CA GLY A 198 20.84 -21.61 -23.17
C GLY A 198 19.96 -22.50 -24.05
N LYS A 199 18.63 -22.40 -23.91
CA LYS A 199 17.66 -23.13 -24.74
C LYS A 199 17.84 -22.80 -26.22
N CYS A 200 17.92 -21.52 -26.59
CA CYS A 200 18.19 -21.09 -27.97
C CYS A 200 19.48 -21.70 -28.52
N ALA A 201 20.59 -21.61 -27.79
CA ALA A 201 21.88 -22.13 -28.24
C ALA A 201 21.89 -23.65 -28.42
N VAL A 202 21.19 -24.39 -27.56
CA VAL A 202 21.04 -25.85 -27.69
C VAL A 202 20.19 -26.19 -28.90
N LEU A 203 19.03 -25.56 -29.07
CA LEU A 203 18.16 -25.74 -30.23
C LEU A 203 18.86 -25.39 -31.54
N GLU A 204 19.60 -24.28 -31.59
CA GLU A 204 20.38 -23.89 -32.77
C GLU A 204 21.38 -24.99 -33.15
N ARG A 205 22.10 -25.56 -32.18
CA ARG A 205 23.04 -26.66 -32.40
C ARG A 205 22.34 -27.93 -32.89
N GLN A 206 21.20 -28.28 -32.30
CA GLN A 206 20.44 -29.47 -32.70
C GLN A 206 19.86 -29.33 -34.12
N LEU A 207 19.25 -28.18 -34.43
CA LEU A 207 18.71 -27.87 -35.74
C LEU A 207 19.83 -27.83 -36.79
N THR A 208 20.98 -27.22 -36.47
CA THR A 208 22.14 -27.20 -37.38
C THR A 208 22.66 -28.61 -37.64
N ARG A 209 22.68 -29.47 -36.63
CA ARG A 209 23.13 -30.87 -36.75
C ARG A 209 22.18 -31.71 -37.60
N ARG A 210 20.87 -31.47 -37.51
CA ARG A 210 19.84 -32.27 -38.19
C ARG A 210 19.58 -31.80 -39.62
N PHE A 211 19.59 -30.49 -39.86
CA PHE A 211 19.17 -29.86 -41.12
C PHE A 211 20.30 -29.13 -41.86
N GLY A 212 21.50 -29.07 -41.30
CA GLY A 212 22.63 -28.31 -41.86
C GLY A 212 22.60 -26.83 -41.48
N PRO A 213 23.43 -25.97 -42.12
CA PRO A 213 23.53 -24.55 -41.77
C PRO A 213 22.17 -23.84 -41.78
N LEU A 214 21.82 -23.20 -40.66
CA LEU A 214 20.52 -22.54 -40.54
C LEU A 214 20.47 -21.24 -41.36
N PRO A 215 19.41 -21.02 -42.15
CA PRO A 215 19.18 -19.78 -42.87
C PRO A 215 18.91 -18.62 -41.91
N ALA A 216 19.13 -17.38 -42.36
CA ALA A 216 19.03 -16.18 -41.53
C ALA A 216 17.66 -16.04 -40.82
N TRP A 217 16.57 -16.32 -41.53
CA TRP A 217 15.21 -16.25 -40.98
C TRP A 217 15.02 -17.18 -39.76
N ALA A 218 15.62 -18.37 -39.77
CA ALA A 218 15.49 -19.34 -38.68
C ALA A 218 16.27 -18.89 -37.44
N LYS A 219 17.42 -18.23 -37.63
CA LYS A 219 18.21 -17.66 -36.53
C LYS A 219 17.51 -16.46 -35.89
N GLU A 220 16.91 -15.59 -36.68
CA GLU A 220 16.10 -14.47 -36.17
C GLU A 220 14.90 -14.96 -35.37
N GLN A 221 14.24 -16.02 -35.85
CA GLN A 221 13.10 -16.63 -35.16
C GLN A 221 13.51 -17.29 -33.84
N LEU A 222 14.66 -17.97 -33.78
CA LEU A 222 15.24 -18.51 -32.54
C LEU A 222 15.61 -17.43 -31.52
N ASN A 223 16.20 -16.33 -31.96
CA ASN A 223 16.66 -15.26 -31.07
C ASN A 223 15.51 -14.40 -30.49
N SER A 224 14.35 -14.41 -31.14
CA SER A 224 13.15 -13.69 -30.70
C SER A 224 12.09 -14.60 -30.06
N ALA A 225 12.40 -15.89 -29.90
CA ALA A 225 11.49 -16.87 -29.37
C ALA A 225 11.24 -16.68 -27.87
N THR A 226 9.99 -16.91 -27.48
CA THR A 226 9.60 -17.04 -26.07
C THR A 226 10.01 -18.41 -25.52
N ASP A 227 10.07 -18.52 -24.18
CA ASP A 227 10.41 -19.77 -23.50
C ASP A 227 9.53 -20.95 -23.97
N ALA A 228 8.22 -20.72 -24.08
CA ALA A 228 7.26 -21.72 -24.53
C ALA A 228 7.46 -22.14 -25.99
N GLN A 229 7.86 -21.21 -26.86
CA GLN A 229 8.18 -21.55 -28.26
C GLN A 229 9.43 -22.42 -28.34
N LEU A 230 10.46 -22.10 -27.56
CA LEU A 230 11.68 -22.91 -27.49
C LEU A 230 11.36 -24.32 -27.00
N ASP A 231 10.55 -24.47 -25.94
CA ASP A 231 10.18 -25.80 -25.43
C ASP A 231 9.38 -26.61 -26.47
N ASN A 232 8.39 -26.00 -27.13
CA ASN A 232 7.64 -26.66 -28.20
C ASN A 232 8.54 -27.09 -29.36
N TRP A 233 9.49 -26.25 -29.77
CA TRP A 233 10.44 -26.60 -30.83
C TRP A 233 11.41 -27.71 -30.40
N ALA A 234 11.81 -27.74 -29.13
CA ALA A 234 12.65 -28.79 -28.57
C ALA A 234 11.98 -30.16 -28.57
N GLU A 235 10.64 -30.21 -28.47
CA GLU A 235 9.88 -31.45 -28.63
C GLU A 235 9.68 -31.80 -30.11
N ARG A 236 9.24 -30.83 -30.93
CA ARG A 236 8.96 -31.03 -32.37
C ARG A 236 10.18 -31.45 -33.16
N ILE A 237 11.39 -31.09 -32.72
CA ILE A 237 12.64 -31.49 -33.37
C ILE A 237 12.85 -33.00 -33.39
N LEU A 238 12.12 -33.79 -32.59
CA LEU A 238 12.25 -35.25 -32.59
C LEU A 238 11.51 -35.88 -33.79
N ASP A 239 10.37 -35.31 -34.18
CA ASP A 239 9.45 -35.94 -35.14
C ASP A 239 9.39 -35.23 -36.50
N ALA A 240 9.56 -33.90 -36.54
CA ALA A 240 9.43 -33.09 -37.75
C ALA A 240 10.41 -33.54 -38.86
N GLN A 241 10.01 -33.52 -40.13
CA GLN A 241 10.90 -33.87 -41.25
C GLN A 241 11.64 -32.67 -41.84
N THR A 242 11.16 -31.45 -41.58
CA THR A 242 11.72 -30.22 -42.14
C THR A 242 11.97 -29.15 -41.08
N LEU A 243 12.86 -28.20 -41.39
CA LEU A 243 13.13 -27.06 -40.51
C LEU A 243 11.88 -26.18 -40.30
N GLN A 244 11.06 -26.00 -41.35
CA GLN A 244 9.80 -25.25 -41.23
C GLN A 244 8.80 -25.94 -40.29
N GLU A 245 8.73 -27.27 -40.30
CA GLU A 245 7.84 -28.01 -39.41
C GLU A 245 8.23 -27.89 -37.95
N VAL A 246 9.52 -27.75 -37.63
CA VAL A 246 9.96 -27.51 -36.25
C VAL A 246 9.59 -26.09 -35.82
N LEU A 247 9.95 -25.09 -36.64
CA LEU A 247 9.81 -23.66 -36.29
C LEU A 247 8.44 -23.06 -36.60
N ALA A 248 7.43 -23.89 -36.93
CA ALA A 248 6.07 -23.38 -37.09
C ALA A 248 5.53 -22.88 -35.73
N GLN A 249 4.62 -21.91 -35.78
CA GLN A 249 3.92 -21.43 -34.58
C GLN A 249 3.10 -22.55 -33.94
#